data_AF-A0A7I4DLI2-F1
#
_entry.id   AF-A0A7I4DLI2-F1
#
_cell.length_a   1.000
_cell.length_b   1.000
_cell.length_c   1.000
_cell.angle_alpha   90.00
_cell.angle_beta   90.00
_cell.angle_gamma   90.00
#
_symmetry.space_group_name_H-M   'P 1'
#
loop_
_entity.id
_entity.type
_entity.pdbx_description
1 polymer ?
#
loop_
_entity_poly.entity_id
_entity_poly.type
_entity_poly.pdbx_seq_one_letter_code
_entity_poly.pdbx_strand_id
1 'polypeptide(L)'
;MASTPDRMRALQFSKFGGGAAALESVYASHSLLLLNGGSLAEYVVSPLKYTIKRPENVSALDGASFGIAGQSALQSVRDSGGIKLDGSCVDKNVLITAASGGVGTYAVQLAKLGGAHVTATCGARNVDLVKSLGADEVLDYKTPEGATLQSPSGRKYDVVIHCAESQHCSTFKPQLARTARVIDLSPRAKTFLTIGVQLLTFSSQKFVPFLMTANGNDLA
;
A
#
# COMPACT_ATOMS: atom_id res chain seq x y z
N MET A 1 45.06 -21.48 6.29
CA MET A 1 44.48 -20.71 7.40
C MET A 1 43.53 -19.68 6.80
N ALA A 2 42.22 -19.83 6.98
CA ALA A 2 41.27 -18.81 6.52
C ALA A 2 41.49 -17.50 7.30
N SER A 3 41.32 -16.37 6.61
CA SER A 3 41.55 -15.04 7.18
C SER A 3 40.55 -14.77 8.33
N THR A 4 40.91 -13.91 9.29
CA THR A 4 40.03 -13.49 10.40
C THR A 4 38.64 -13.02 9.93
N PRO A 5 38.46 -12.30 8.80
CA PRO A 5 37.13 -11.99 8.26
C PRO A 5 36.32 -13.21 7.80
N ASP A 6 36.96 -14.25 7.25
CA ASP A 6 36.27 -15.49 6.84
C ASP A 6 35.80 -16.33 8.04
N ARG A 7 36.50 -16.24 9.18
CA ARG A 7 36.06 -16.88 10.44
C ARG A 7 34.85 -16.17 11.06
N MET A 8 34.77 -14.83 10.95
CA MET A 8 33.58 -14.06 11.36
C MET A 8 32.37 -14.38 10.49
N ARG A 9 32.56 -14.54 9.17
CA ARG A 9 31.53 -15.04 8.25
C ARG A 9 31.03 -16.42 8.66
N ALA A 10 31.87 -17.38 9.02
CA ALA A 10 31.40 -18.70 9.42
C ALA A 10 30.68 -18.72 10.79
N LEU A 11 31.14 -17.90 11.76
CA LEU A 11 30.59 -17.85 13.12
C LEU A 11 29.25 -17.13 13.23
N GLN A 12 28.95 -16.17 12.34
CA GLN A 12 27.63 -15.55 12.29
C GLN A 12 26.56 -16.51 11.73
N PHE A 13 26.91 -17.43 10.84
CA PHE A 13 25.94 -18.38 10.27
C PHE A 13 25.70 -19.61 11.15
N SER A 14 26.65 -20.00 12.01
CA SER A 14 26.48 -21.19 12.88
C SER A 14 25.53 -20.97 14.08
N LYS A 15 25.17 -19.71 14.39
CA LYS A 15 24.22 -19.37 15.46
C LYS A 15 22.76 -19.30 15.00
N PHE A 16 22.50 -19.39 13.70
CA PHE A 16 21.13 -19.37 13.16
C PHE A 16 20.88 -20.71 12.47
N GLY A 17 19.91 -21.47 13.01
CA GLY A 17 19.55 -22.79 12.52
C GLY A 17 19.36 -22.82 11.00
N GLY A 18 19.80 -23.92 10.39
CA GLY A 18 19.92 -24.11 8.94
C GLY A 18 18.71 -23.61 8.15
N GLY A 19 18.92 -22.57 7.35
CA GLY A 19 17.88 -21.97 6.50
C GLY A 19 18.17 -20.54 6.04
N ALA A 20 19.22 -19.88 6.55
CA ALA A 20 19.63 -18.56 6.09
C ALA A 20 20.48 -18.66 4.81
N ALA A 21 19.89 -18.30 3.66
CA ALA A 21 20.63 -18.09 2.43
C ALA A 21 21.14 -16.65 2.38
N ALA A 22 22.46 -16.47 2.33
CA ALA A 22 23.06 -15.21 1.94
C ALA A 22 22.93 -15.08 0.42
N LEU A 23 21.98 -14.25 -0.03
CA LEU A 23 21.77 -14.00 -1.45
C LEU A 23 21.88 -12.49 -1.67
N GLU A 24 22.82 -12.09 -2.52
CA GLU A 24 23.14 -10.68 -2.80
C GLU A 24 22.01 -9.89 -3.50
N SER A 25 20.88 -10.54 -3.83
CA SER A 25 19.80 -9.93 -4.63
C SER A 25 18.40 -10.34 -4.18
N VAL A 26 18.12 -10.23 -2.88
CA VAL A 26 16.85 -10.63 -2.25
C VAL A 26 15.95 -9.43 -2.01
N TYR A 27 14.70 -9.52 -2.47
CA TYR A 27 13.63 -8.62 -2.02
C TYR A 27 13.01 -9.22 -0.78
N ALA A 28 13.22 -8.60 0.37
CA ALA A 28 12.59 -9.03 1.60
C ALA A 28 11.46 -8.09 1.98
N SER A 29 10.25 -8.63 2.12
CA SER A 29 9.18 -7.96 2.87
C SER A 29 9.25 -8.42 4.32
N HIS A 30 9.97 -7.69 5.17
CA HIS A 30 9.96 -7.98 6.60
C HIS A 30 8.61 -7.57 7.20
N SER A 31 7.95 -8.52 7.85
CA SER A 31 6.77 -8.24 8.66
C SER A 31 7.19 -7.33 9.81
N LEU A 32 6.82 -6.05 9.76
CA LEU A 32 6.90 -5.08 10.86
C LEU A 32 5.89 -5.41 11.96
N LEU A 33 5.88 -6.66 12.44
CA LEU A 33 5.32 -6.97 13.75
C LEU A 33 6.32 -6.49 14.80
N LEU A 34 6.40 -5.16 14.92
CA LEU A 34 6.74 -4.26 16.04
C LEU A 34 7.75 -4.65 17.14
N LEU A 35 8.39 -5.82 17.13
CA LEU A 35 9.14 -6.29 18.30
C LEU A 35 10.53 -6.83 18.00
N ASN A 36 10.89 -7.24 16.77
CA ASN A 36 12.27 -7.66 16.44
C ASN A 36 12.59 -7.57 14.92
N GLY A 37 13.45 -6.63 14.50
CA GLY A 37 14.01 -6.59 13.14
C GLY A 37 14.21 -5.18 12.55
N GLY A 38 14.97 -5.08 11.45
CA GLY A 38 15.21 -3.85 10.68
C GLY A 38 16.07 -4.13 9.44
N SER A 39 15.98 -3.26 8.42
CA SER A 39 16.72 -3.39 7.16
C SER A 39 17.81 -2.32 6.95
N LEU A 40 17.97 -1.38 7.88
CA LEU A 40 19.03 -0.36 7.87
C LEU A 40 20.33 -0.93 8.47
N ALA A 41 20.91 -1.92 7.78
CA ALA A 41 22.16 -2.56 8.17
C ALA A 41 22.89 -3.08 6.92
N GLU A 42 24.18 -3.36 7.02
CA GLU A 42 24.96 -3.96 5.93
C GLU A 42 24.46 -5.36 5.55
N TYR A 43 23.87 -6.08 6.53
CA TYR A 43 23.33 -7.42 6.34
C TYR A 43 22.02 -7.58 7.13
N VAL A 44 21.07 -8.33 6.56
CA VAL A 44 19.81 -8.70 7.21
C VAL A 44 19.51 -10.17 6.99
N VAL A 45 18.98 -10.84 8.02
CA VAL A 45 18.47 -12.21 7.89
C VAL A 45 16.97 -12.14 7.61
N SER A 46 16.51 -12.84 6.58
CA SER A 46 15.08 -12.92 6.22
C SER A 46 14.68 -14.37 5.94
N PRO A 47 13.48 -14.81 6.36
CA PRO A 47 12.92 -16.08 5.91
C PRO A 47 12.76 -16.13 4.38
N LEU A 48 13.09 -17.27 3.78
CA LEU A 48 12.95 -17.48 2.33
C LEU A 48 11.53 -17.23 1.81
N LYS A 49 10.49 -17.52 2.60
CA LYS A 49 9.09 -17.27 2.24
C LYS A 49 8.70 -15.79 2.07
N TYR A 50 9.54 -14.87 2.55
CA TYR A 50 9.36 -13.42 2.40
C TYR A 50 10.36 -12.83 1.41
N THR A 51 11.04 -13.69 0.67
CA THR A 51 12.17 -13.38 -0.18
C THR A 51 11.87 -13.86 -1.60
N ILE A 52 12.14 -13.00 -2.59
CA ILE A 52 12.18 -13.44 -3.99
C ILE A 52 13.47 -12.99 -4.68
N LYS A 53 13.77 -13.62 -5.82
CA LYS A 53 14.82 -13.15 -6.73
C LYS A 53 14.36 -11.85 -7.38
N ARG A 54 15.18 -10.79 -7.27
CA ARG A 54 15.00 -9.56 -8.04
C ARG A 54 14.90 -9.88 -9.54
N PRO A 55 13.86 -9.42 -10.25
CA PRO A 55 13.82 -9.51 -11.71
C PRO A 55 15.03 -8.81 -12.34
N GLU A 56 15.60 -9.39 -13.39
CA GLU A 56 16.86 -8.90 -13.98
C GLU A 56 16.75 -7.47 -14.53
N ASN A 57 15.54 -7.09 -14.97
CA ASN A 57 15.21 -5.79 -15.52
C ASN A 57 14.83 -4.71 -14.48
N VAL A 58 14.79 -5.04 -13.18
CA VAL A 58 14.47 -4.07 -12.11
C VAL A 58 15.74 -3.73 -11.36
N SER A 59 16.08 -2.45 -11.21
CA SER A 59 17.29 -2.06 -10.47
C SER A 59 17.19 -2.42 -8.98
N ALA A 60 18.32 -2.54 -8.29
CA ALA A 60 18.30 -2.76 -6.83
C ALA A 60 17.60 -1.62 -6.08
N LEU A 61 17.73 -0.38 -6.58
CA LEU A 61 17.12 0.81 -5.98
C LEU A 61 15.58 0.78 -6.12
N ASP A 62 15.08 0.53 -7.33
CA ASP A 62 13.64 0.41 -7.57
C ASP A 62 13.06 -0.73 -6.74
N GLY A 63 13.85 -1.80 -6.60
CA GLY A 63 13.48 -2.92 -5.78
C GLY A 63 13.31 -2.66 -4.31
N ALA A 64 14.29 -1.99 -3.73
CA ALA A 64 14.24 -1.56 -2.34
C ALA A 64 13.04 -0.62 -2.08
N SER A 65 12.61 0.15 -3.08
CA SER A 65 11.49 1.08 -2.97
C SER A 65 10.11 0.41 -2.97
N PHE A 66 10.01 -0.84 -3.43
CA PHE A 66 8.75 -1.58 -3.48
C PHE A 66 8.31 -2.00 -2.07
N GLY A 67 9.11 -2.82 -1.39
CA GLY A 67 8.92 -3.27 0.00
C GLY A 67 7.51 -3.16 0.58
N ILE A 68 7.37 -2.43 1.68
CA ILE A 68 6.10 -2.23 2.40
C ILE A 68 5.09 -1.43 1.57
N ALA A 69 5.55 -0.42 0.83
CA ALA A 69 4.69 0.53 0.15
C ALA A 69 3.92 -0.11 -1.01
N GLY A 70 4.64 -0.82 -1.88
CA GLY A 70 4.10 -1.57 -3.01
C GLY A 70 3.20 -2.73 -2.58
N GLN A 71 3.60 -3.52 -1.59
CA GLN A 71 2.74 -4.59 -1.06
C GLN A 71 1.46 -4.04 -0.42
N SER A 72 1.56 -2.96 0.34
CA SER A 72 0.38 -2.31 0.92
C SER A 72 -0.56 -1.80 -0.15
N ALA A 73 -0.04 -1.19 -1.21
CA ALA A 73 -0.84 -0.74 -2.35
C ALA A 73 -1.51 -1.92 -3.06
N LEU A 74 -0.75 -2.98 -3.36
CA LEU A 74 -1.25 -4.18 -4.03
C LEU A 74 -2.39 -4.83 -3.24
N GLN A 75 -2.18 -5.15 -1.97
CA GLN A 75 -3.19 -5.82 -1.15
C GLN A 75 -4.39 -4.91 -0.84
N SER A 76 -4.16 -3.60 -0.64
CA SER A 76 -5.27 -2.66 -0.40
C SER A 76 -6.14 -2.48 -1.66
N VAL A 77 -5.56 -2.43 -2.86
CA VAL A 77 -6.28 -2.29 -4.13
C VAL A 77 -6.93 -3.61 -4.55
N ARG A 78 -6.15 -4.70 -4.63
CA ARG A 78 -6.58 -6.00 -5.15
C ARG A 78 -7.49 -6.72 -4.16
N ASP A 79 -7.02 -6.91 -2.94
CA ASP A 79 -7.67 -7.83 -1.99
C ASP A 79 -8.78 -7.10 -1.21
N SER A 80 -8.42 -5.98 -0.57
CA SER A 80 -9.36 -5.21 0.25
C SER A 80 -10.29 -4.33 -0.59
N GLY A 81 -9.77 -3.78 -1.69
CA GLY A 81 -10.47 -2.93 -2.64
C GLY A 81 -11.19 -3.71 -3.75
N GLY A 82 -10.89 -4.99 -3.94
CA GLY A 82 -11.50 -5.86 -4.94
C GLY A 82 -11.36 -5.35 -6.37
N ILE A 83 -10.31 -4.60 -6.67
CA ILE A 83 -9.97 -4.17 -8.03
C ILE A 83 -9.16 -5.30 -8.67
N LYS A 84 -9.72 -5.90 -9.72
CA LYS A 84 -9.01 -6.89 -10.54
C LYS A 84 -8.01 -6.17 -11.42
N LEU A 85 -6.77 -6.64 -11.44
CA LEU A 85 -5.66 -6.03 -12.19
C LEU A 85 -5.61 -6.51 -13.65
N ASP A 86 -6.77 -6.81 -14.24
CA ASP A 86 -6.95 -7.36 -15.60
C ASP A 86 -7.63 -6.35 -16.55
N GLY A 87 -7.82 -5.11 -16.12
CA GLY A 87 -8.49 -4.06 -16.88
C GLY A 87 -10.03 -4.14 -16.86
N SER A 88 -10.64 -5.12 -16.18
CA SER A 88 -12.09 -5.32 -16.22
C SER A 88 -12.91 -4.43 -15.28
N CYS A 89 -12.28 -3.62 -14.43
CA CYS A 89 -12.95 -2.81 -13.40
C CYS A 89 -13.35 -1.40 -13.90
N VAL A 90 -13.80 -1.27 -15.15
CA VAL A 90 -14.15 0.01 -15.78
C VAL A 90 -15.26 0.80 -15.07
N ASP A 91 -16.16 0.10 -14.38
CA ASP A 91 -17.26 0.73 -13.65
C ASP A 91 -16.87 1.20 -12.23
N LYS A 92 -15.62 0.96 -11.80
CA LYS A 92 -15.17 1.30 -10.46
C LYS A 92 -14.63 2.72 -10.38
N ASN A 93 -15.18 3.51 -9.48
CA ASN A 93 -14.65 4.82 -9.12
C ASN A 93 -13.86 4.72 -7.82
N VAL A 94 -12.57 5.02 -7.89
CA VAL A 94 -11.61 4.84 -6.80
C VAL A 94 -11.05 6.18 -6.37
N LEU A 95 -11.15 6.49 -5.08
CA LEU A 95 -10.45 7.62 -4.47
C LEU A 95 -9.16 7.13 -3.82
N ILE A 96 -8.04 7.79 -4.12
CA ILE A 96 -6.74 7.52 -3.51
C ILE A 96 -6.23 8.78 -2.83
N THR A 97 -6.17 8.78 -1.51
CA THR A 97 -5.68 9.96 -0.76
C THR A 97 -4.17 9.92 -0.56
N ALA A 98 -3.51 11.07 -0.46
CA ALA A 98 -2.05 11.15 -0.33
C ALA A 98 -1.33 10.37 -1.46
N ALA A 99 -1.86 10.50 -2.67
CA ALA A 99 -1.46 9.76 -3.86
C ALA A 99 0.00 9.97 -4.27
N SER A 100 0.62 11.08 -3.88
CA SER A 100 2.05 11.33 -4.12
C SER A 100 2.98 10.73 -3.06
N GLY A 101 2.46 9.96 -2.10
CA GLY A 101 3.23 9.28 -1.07
C GLY A 101 3.69 7.87 -1.47
N GLY A 102 4.43 7.21 -0.59
CA GLY A 102 5.00 5.88 -0.85
C GLY A 102 3.97 4.87 -1.33
N VAL A 103 2.88 4.65 -0.58
CA VAL A 103 1.81 3.72 -0.99
C VAL A 103 0.96 4.28 -2.12
N GLY A 104 0.65 5.58 -2.05
CA GLY A 104 -0.27 6.25 -2.98
C GLY A 104 0.18 6.15 -4.44
N THR A 105 1.48 6.29 -4.70
CA THR A 105 2.03 6.27 -6.07
C THR A 105 1.87 4.91 -6.74
N TYR A 106 2.01 3.81 -5.99
CA TYR A 106 1.70 2.46 -6.47
C TYR A 106 0.19 2.26 -6.61
N ALA A 107 -0.60 2.72 -5.64
CA ALA A 107 -2.04 2.51 -5.63
C ALA A 107 -2.73 3.14 -6.86
N VAL A 108 -2.30 4.33 -7.29
CA VAL A 108 -2.83 4.98 -8.51
C VAL A 108 -2.59 4.08 -9.72
N GLN A 109 -1.36 3.65 -9.93
CA GLN A 109 -1.00 2.81 -11.08
C GLN A 109 -1.74 1.47 -11.07
N LEU A 110 -1.86 0.82 -9.90
CA LEU A 110 -2.56 -0.45 -9.76
C LEU A 110 -4.07 -0.31 -9.99
N ALA A 111 -4.70 0.73 -9.46
CA ALA A 111 -6.12 0.98 -9.72
C ALA A 111 -6.38 1.26 -11.20
N LYS A 112 -5.49 2.03 -11.86
CA LYS A 112 -5.54 2.26 -13.30
C LYS A 112 -5.29 1.02 -14.14
N LEU A 113 -4.36 0.16 -13.73
CA LEU A 113 -4.13 -1.15 -14.35
C LEU A 113 -5.40 -2.01 -14.32
N GLY A 114 -6.21 -1.89 -13.26
CA GLY A 114 -7.51 -2.54 -13.19
C GLY A 114 -8.60 -1.94 -14.10
N GLY A 115 -8.31 -0.85 -14.80
CA GLY A 115 -9.27 -0.14 -15.66
C GLY A 115 -10.19 0.82 -14.90
N ALA A 116 -9.98 1.00 -13.58
CA ALA A 116 -10.81 1.87 -12.77
C ALA A 116 -10.64 3.35 -13.14
N HIS A 117 -11.66 4.15 -12.82
CA HIS A 117 -11.56 5.59 -12.80
C HIS A 117 -10.97 6.06 -11.47
N VAL A 118 -9.86 6.78 -11.51
CA VAL A 118 -9.08 7.17 -10.34
C VAL A 118 -9.16 8.67 -10.11
N THR A 119 -9.73 9.04 -8.97
CA THR A 119 -9.60 10.37 -8.39
C THR A 119 -8.52 10.30 -7.31
N ALA A 120 -7.55 11.21 -7.36
CA ALA A 120 -6.40 11.19 -6.46
C ALA A 120 -6.24 12.51 -5.71
N THR A 121 -5.87 12.47 -4.43
CA THR A 121 -5.53 13.69 -3.68
C THR A 121 -4.04 13.81 -3.44
N CYS A 122 -3.49 15.00 -3.66
CA CYS A 122 -2.09 15.33 -3.37
C CYS A 122 -1.97 16.84 -3.11
N GLY A 123 -0.77 17.34 -2.78
CA GLY A 123 -0.57 18.78 -2.71
C GLY A 123 -0.30 19.34 -4.11
N ALA A 124 -0.65 20.60 -4.38
CA ALA A 124 -0.51 21.25 -5.69
C ALA A 124 0.78 20.92 -6.46
N ARG A 125 1.94 20.92 -5.79
CA ARG A 125 3.26 20.65 -6.40
C ARG A 125 3.40 19.25 -7.03
N ASN A 126 2.54 18.30 -6.67
CA ASN A 126 2.61 16.90 -7.11
C ASN A 126 1.49 16.54 -8.10
N VAL A 127 0.70 17.51 -8.56
CA VAL A 127 -0.43 17.26 -9.46
C VAL A 127 0.04 16.58 -10.74
N ASP A 128 1.10 17.09 -11.36
CA ASP A 128 1.62 16.55 -12.62
C ASP A 128 2.16 15.12 -12.46
N LEU A 129 2.83 14.85 -11.34
CA LEU A 129 3.27 13.50 -10.98
C LEU A 129 2.08 12.54 -10.87
N VAL A 130 1.04 12.91 -10.13
CA VAL A 130 -0.10 12.02 -9.90
C VAL A 130 -0.91 11.80 -11.19
N LYS A 131 -1.00 12.81 -12.05
CA LYS A 131 -1.56 12.65 -13.40
C LYS A 131 -0.71 11.72 -14.26
N SER A 132 0.62 11.85 -14.24
CA SER A 132 1.50 10.97 -15.04
C SER A 132 1.45 9.51 -14.57
N LEU A 133 1.10 9.26 -13.31
CA LEU A 133 0.84 7.91 -12.79
C LEU A 133 -0.51 7.33 -13.24
N GLY A 134 -1.37 8.15 -13.88
CA GLY A 134 -2.61 7.73 -14.52
C GLY A 134 -3.88 8.21 -13.84
N ALA A 135 -3.82 9.06 -12.80
CA ALA A 135 -5.02 9.61 -12.19
C ALA A 135 -5.84 10.42 -13.21
N ASP A 136 -7.13 10.11 -13.31
CA ASP A 136 -8.05 10.79 -14.22
C ASP A 136 -8.47 12.16 -13.68
N GLU A 137 -8.59 12.26 -12.35
CA GLU A 137 -8.91 13.49 -11.64
C GLU A 137 -7.93 13.69 -10.48
N VAL A 138 -7.49 14.93 -10.26
CA VAL A 138 -6.59 15.27 -9.15
C VAL A 138 -7.15 16.43 -8.34
N LEU A 139 -7.19 16.24 -7.03
CA LEU A 139 -7.66 17.22 -6.05
C LEU A 139 -6.48 17.69 -5.19
N ASP A 140 -6.29 19.01 -5.08
CA ASP A 140 -5.37 19.57 -4.08
C ASP A 140 -6.05 19.54 -2.71
N TYR A 141 -5.58 18.69 -1.79
CA TYR A 141 -6.18 18.53 -0.47
C TYR A 141 -6.14 19.82 0.39
N LYS A 142 -5.35 20.83 0.00
CA LYS A 142 -5.29 22.13 0.67
C LYS A 142 -6.37 23.11 0.22
N THR A 143 -7.08 22.79 -0.85
CA THR A 143 -8.18 23.63 -1.37
C THR A 143 -9.51 23.22 -0.72
N PRO A 144 -10.50 24.12 -0.64
CA PRO A 144 -11.85 23.78 -0.17
C PRO A 144 -12.46 22.61 -0.95
N GLU A 145 -12.26 22.57 -2.26
CA GLU A 145 -12.75 21.52 -3.15
C GLU A 145 -12.11 20.18 -2.78
N GLY A 146 -10.79 20.14 -2.65
CA GLY A 146 -10.07 18.92 -2.25
C GLY A 146 -10.33 18.51 -0.81
N ALA A 147 -10.65 19.43 0.09
CA ALA A 147 -11.04 19.11 1.46
C ALA A 147 -12.39 18.38 1.55
N THR A 148 -13.32 18.63 0.60
CA THR A 148 -14.60 17.92 0.51
C THR A 148 -14.48 16.53 -0.12
N LEU A 149 -13.35 16.24 -0.78
CA LEU A 149 -13.08 15.03 -1.55
C LEU A 149 -14.10 14.76 -2.65
N GLN A 150 -14.92 15.74 -3.03
CA GLN A 150 -15.89 15.58 -4.09
C GLN A 150 -15.17 15.41 -5.43
N SER A 151 -15.49 14.33 -6.14
CA SER A 151 -14.98 14.14 -7.50
C SER A 151 -15.43 15.31 -8.39
N PRO A 152 -14.54 15.89 -9.20
CA PRO A 152 -14.90 16.91 -10.18
C PRO A 152 -16.02 16.49 -11.14
N SER A 153 -16.11 15.21 -11.50
CA SER A 153 -17.22 14.65 -12.30
C SER A 153 -18.48 14.34 -11.49
N GLY A 154 -18.49 14.59 -10.18
CA GLY A 154 -19.62 14.33 -9.28
C GLY A 154 -19.86 12.85 -8.98
N ARG A 155 -19.00 11.94 -9.46
CA ARG A 155 -19.14 10.50 -9.23
C ARG A 155 -18.88 10.16 -7.77
N LYS A 156 -19.63 9.16 -7.28
CA LYS A 156 -19.45 8.59 -5.95
C LYS A 156 -18.42 7.47 -5.99
N TYR A 157 -17.64 7.35 -4.94
CA TYR A 157 -16.57 6.35 -4.87
C TYR A 157 -17.09 4.99 -4.42
N ASP A 158 -16.74 3.96 -5.17
CA ASP A 158 -16.96 2.55 -4.81
C ASP A 158 -15.89 2.05 -3.86
N VAL A 159 -14.67 2.59 -3.99
CA VAL A 159 -13.50 2.20 -3.21
C VAL A 159 -12.73 3.45 -2.83
N VAL A 160 -12.30 3.53 -1.57
CA VAL A 160 -11.37 4.54 -1.09
C VAL A 160 -10.15 3.84 -0.53
N ILE A 161 -8.98 4.13 -1.08
CA ILE A 161 -7.68 3.74 -0.52
C ILE A 161 -7.14 4.93 0.25
N HIS A 162 -7.32 4.91 1.57
CA HIS A 162 -6.98 6.04 2.44
C HIS A 162 -5.56 5.90 2.99
N CYS A 163 -4.63 6.63 2.39
CA CYS A 163 -3.22 6.70 2.79
C CYS A 163 -2.84 8.00 3.53
N ALA A 164 -3.81 8.84 3.90
CA ALA A 164 -3.57 10.11 4.59
C ALA A 164 -3.87 10.01 6.08
N GLU A 165 -3.30 10.91 6.89
CA GLU A 165 -3.64 10.96 8.30
C GLU A 165 -5.10 11.39 8.51
N SER A 166 -5.86 10.44 9.07
CA SER A 166 -7.28 10.48 9.48
C SER A 166 -8.05 11.73 9.06
N GLN A 167 -8.59 11.71 7.85
CA GLN A 167 -9.78 12.49 7.55
C GLN A 167 -10.95 11.87 8.31
N HIS A 168 -11.82 12.70 8.88
CA HIS A 168 -12.96 12.23 9.65
C HIS A 168 -13.85 11.37 8.75
N CYS A 169 -14.37 10.24 9.25
CA CYS A 169 -15.28 9.35 8.51
C CYS A 169 -16.44 10.11 7.84
N SER A 170 -16.89 11.22 8.45
CA SER A 170 -17.90 12.13 7.91
C SER A 170 -17.50 12.83 6.60
N THR A 171 -16.22 13.01 6.30
CA THR A 171 -15.76 13.64 5.06
C THR A 171 -16.01 12.73 3.86
N PHE A 172 -15.83 11.42 4.01
CA PHE A 172 -16.08 10.46 2.94
C PHE A 172 -17.58 10.22 2.73
N LYS A 173 -18.36 10.09 3.81
CA LYS A 173 -19.77 9.65 3.77
C LYS A 173 -20.61 10.28 2.64
N PRO A 174 -20.58 11.61 2.40
CA PRO A 174 -21.34 12.23 1.32
C PRO A 174 -20.91 11.75 -0.07
N GLN A 175 -19.65 11.36 -0.25
CA GLN A 175 -19.03 11.03 -1.53
C GLN A 175 -18.96 9.53 -1.82
N LEU A 176 -19.37 8.68 -0.87
CA LEU A 176 -19.34 7.23 -1.02
C LEU A 176 -20.58 6.72 -1.76
N ALA A 177 -20.38 5.72 -2.63
CA ALA A 177 -21.46 4.93 -3.19
C ALA A 177 -22.15 4.09 -2.09
N ARG A 178 -23.31 3.53 -2.42
CA ARG A 178 -24.13 2.75 -1.45
C ARG A 178 -23.37 1.57 -0.84
N THR A 179 -22.58 0.87 -1.63
CA THR A 179 -21.82 -0.32 -1.21
C THR A 179 -20.31 -0.06 -1.16
N ALA A 180 -19.93 1.18 -0.87
CA ALA A 180 -18.54 1.58 -0.91
C ALA A 180 -17.70 0.90 0.17
N ARG A 181 -16.42 0.68 -0.15
CA ARG A 181 -15.41 0.22 0.81
C ARG A 181 -14.39 1.31 1.06
N VAL A 182 -14.11 1.61 2.32
CA VAL A 182 -13.03 2.51 2.72
C VAL A 182 -11.94 1.68 3.39
N ILE A 183 -10.79 1.56 2.73
CA ILE A 183 -9.64 0.81 3.18
C ILE A 183 -8.70 1.81 3.85
N ASP A 184 -8.58 1.72 5.17
CA ASP A 184 -7.79 2.64 5.99
C ASP A 184 -6.42 2.01 6.30
N LEU A 185 -5.36 2.58 5.72
CA LEU A 185 -3.98 2.10 5.89
C LEU A 185 -3.32 2.64 7.15
N SER A 186 -3.98 3.53 7.89
CA SER A 186 -3.52 4.04 9.18
C SER A 186 -4.60 3.87 10.26
N PRO A 187 -5.06 2.63 10.51
CA PRO A 187 -6.15 2.40 11.43
C PRO A 187 -5.74 2.80 12.86
N ARG A 188 -6.38 3.85 13.40
CA ARG A 188 -6.26 4.24 14.82
C ARG A 188 -7.42 3.63 15.62
N ALA A 189 -7.36 3.72 16.95
CA ALA A 189 -8.43 3.22 17.85
C ALA A 189 -9.85 3.68 17.45
N LYS A 190 -9.99 4.89 16.88
CA LYS A 190 -11.27 5.40 16.35
C LYS A 190 -11.79 4.65 15.11
N THR A 191 -10.92 4.09 14.28
CA THR A 191 -11.31 3.23 13.14
C THR A 191 -12.03 1.99 13.67
N PHE A 192 -11.52 1.38 14.74
CA PHE A 192 -12.17 0.25 15.42
C PHE A 192 -13.49 0.63 16.09
N LEU A 193 -13.60 1.82 16.69
CA LEU A 193 -14.88 2.32 17.23
C LEU A 193 -15.94 2.50 16.12
N THR A 194 -15.53 3.02 14.95
CA THR A 194 -16.41 3.22 13.79
C THR A 194 -16.94 1.90 13.24
N ILE A 195 -16.09 0.86 13.18
CA ILE A 195 -16.48 -0.50 12.81
C ILE A 195 -17.54 -1.04 13.77
N GLY A 196 -17.35 -0.84 15.09
CA GLY A 196 -18.33 -1.21 16.11
C GLY A 196 -19.69 -0.54 15.88
N VAL A 197 -19.71 0.75 15.56
CA VAL A 197 -20.95 1.48 15.23
C VAL A 197 -21.57 1.00 13.91
N GLN A 198 -20.78 0.67 12.89
CA GLN A 198 -21.31 0.18 11.60
C GLN A 198 -21.96 -1.20 11.74
N LEU A 199 -21.36 -2.09 12.52
CA LEU A 199 -21.94 -3.40 12.84
C LEU A 199 -23.28 -3.25 13.56
N LEU A 200 -23.41 -2.25 14.44
CA LEU A 200 -24.66 -1.93 15.14
C LEU A 200 -25.71 -1.21 14.26
N THR A 201 -25.29 -0.56 13.17
CA THR A 201 -26.17 0.26 12.30
C THR A 201 -26.50 -0.39 10.95
N PHE A 202 -26.06 -1.65 10.72
CA PHE A 202 -26.28 -2.38 9.46
C PHE A 202 -25.93 -1.57 8.20
N SER A 203 -24.88 -0.76 8.27
CA SER A 203 -24.46 0.07 7.14
C SER A 203 -23.97 -0.80 5.97
N SER A 204 -24.40 -0.49 4.75
CA SER A 204 -23.94 -1.16 3.53
C SER A 204 -22.55 -0.70 3.06
N GLN A 205 -22.07 0.42 3.60
CA GLN A 205 -20.68 0.88 3.45
C GLN A 205 -19.80 0.16 4.46
N LYS A 206 -18.59 -0.26 4.06
CA LYS A 206 -17.67 -0.98 4.94
C LYS A 206 -16.38 -0.19 5.16
N PHE A 207 -16.05 0.10 6.42
CA PHE A 207 -14.71 0.54 6.81
C PHE A 207 -13.84 -0.69 7.12
N VAL A 208 -12.75 -0.84 6.39
CA VAL A 208 -11.85 -1.98 6.46
C VAL A 208 -10.50 -1.48 7.00
N PRO A 209 -10.12 -1.83 8.24
CA PRO A 209 -8.79 -1.53 8.73
C PRO A 209 -7.81 -2.41 7.96
N PHE A 210 -6.81 -1.79 7.34
CA PHE A 210 -5.83 -2.51 6.56
C PHE A 210 -4.63 -2.88 7.43
N LEU A 211 -4.26 -4.15 7.37
CA LEU A 211 -3.01 -4.65 7.91
C LEU A 211 -2.30 -5.42 6.80
N MET A 212 -1.14 -4.91 6.39
CA MET A 212 -0.32 -5.58 5.38
C MET A 212 0.23 -6.88 5.94
N THR A 213 0.15 -7.94 5.14
CA THR A 213 0.78 -9.22 5.46
C THR A 213 1.94 -9.45 4.50
N ALA A 214 3.13 -9.73 5.03
CA ALA A 214 4.27 -10.09 4.19
C ALA A 214 3.97 -11.39 3.43
N ASN A 215 3.99 -11.35 2.09
CA ASN A 215 3.65 -12.47 1.22
C ASN A 215 4.60 -12.52 0.02
N GLY A 216 5.39 -13.60 -0.10
CA GLY A 216 6.31 -13.79 -1.22
C GLY A 216 5.62 -13.90 -2.59
N ASN A 217 4.37 -14.37 -2.63
CA ASN A 217 3.62 -14.47 -3.89
C ASN A 217 3.22 -13.09 -4.45
N ASP A 218 3.11 -12.08 -3.59
CA ASP A 218 2.84 -10.71 -4.01
C ASP A 218 4.08 -10.00 -4.57
N LEU A 219 5.24 -10.65 -4.47
CA LEU A 219 6.49 -10.17 -5.05
C LEU A 219 6.79 -10.83 -6.40
N ALA A 220 6.24 -12.02 -6.64
CA ALA A 220 6.56 -12.91 -7.77
C ALA A 220 5.93 -12.47 -9.11
#